data_AF-A0A3S4HTI5-F1
#
_entry.id   AF-A0A3S4HTI5-F1
#
_cell.length_a   1.000
_cell.length_b   1.000
_cell.length_c   1.000
_cell.angle_alpha   90.00
_cell.angle_beta   90.00
_cell.angle_gamma   90.00
#
_symmetry.space_group_name_H-M   'P 1'
#
loop_
_entity.id
_entity.type
_entity.pdbx_description
1 polymer ?
#
loop_
_entity_poly.entity_id
_entity_poly.type
_entity_poly.pdbx_seq_one_letter_code
_entity_poly.pdbx_strand_id
1 'polypeptide(L)' 'MRSVKVLDAINALAKIQALAAAAGYLTSNQREEQLCFELIEMIEEIAQRGVEAENE' A
#
# COMPACT_ATOMS: atom_id res chain seq x y z
N MET A 1 -19.08 9.75 -9.70
CA MET A 1 -18.41 9.84 -8.38
C MET A 1 -17.75 8.53 -7.92
N ARG A 2 -18.35 7.35 -8.13
CA ARG A 2 -17.75 6.05 -7.73
C ARG A 2 -16.37 5.79 -8.35
N SER A 3 -16.15 6.10 -9.63
CA SER A 3 -14.84 5.90 -10.28
C SER A 3 -13.74 6.84 -9.76
N VAL A 4 -14.09 8.01 -9.22
CA VAL A 4 -13.12 8.97 -8.68
C VAL A 4 -12.55 8.45 -7.37
N LYS A 5 -13.41 7.92 -6.48
CA LYS A 5 -12.98 7.31 -5.21
C LYS A 5 -12.08 6.08 -5.42
N VAL A 6 -12.40 5.25 -6.41
CA VAL A 6 -11.56 4.08 -6.78
C VAL A 6 -10.20 4.53 -7.30
N LEU A 7 -10.15 5.54 -8.16
CA LEU A 7 -8.90 6.12 -8.65
C LEU A 7 -8.08 6.77 -7.53
N ASP A 8 -8.73 7.43 -6.57
CA ASP A 8 -8.07 8.03 -5.40
C ASP A 8 -7.48 6.95 -4.48
N ALA A 9 -8.18 5.83 -4.28
CA ALA A 9 -7.69 4.69 -3.51
C ALA A 9 -6.47 4.03 -4.18
N ILE A 10 -6.53 3.81 -5.50
CA ILE A 10 -5.40 3.27 -6.29
C ILE A 10 -4.20 4.23 -6.25
N ASN A 11 -4.43 5.54 -6.37
CA ASN A 11 -3.37 6.54 -6.26
C ASN A 11 -2.76 6.61 -4.86
N ALA A 12 -3.56 6.42 -3.81
CA ALA A 12 -3.07 6.37 -2.44
C ALA A 12 -2.18 5.13 -2.24
N LEU A 13 -2.61 3.96 -2.73
CA LEU A 13 -1.82 2.72 -2.70
C LEU A 13 -0.45 2.88 -3.38
N ALA A 14 -0.45 3.42 -4.60
CA ALA A 14 0.79 3.65 -5.35
C ALA A 14 1.77 4.57 -4.60
N LYS A 15 1.25 5.60 -3.90
CA LYS A 15 2.08 6.50 -3.08
C LYS A 15 2.68 5.79 -1.88
N ILE A 16 1.92 4.92 -1.21
CA ILE A 16 2.43 4.21 -0.03
C ILE A 16 3.47 3.16 -0.45
N GLN A 17 3.24 2.42 -1.55
CA GLN A 17 4.24 1.51 -2.12
C GLN A 17 5.54 2.25 -2.48
N ALA A 18 5.44 3.43 -3.12
CA ALA A 18 6.60 4.26 -3.44
C ALA A 18 7.35 4.73 -2.18
N LEU A 19 6.63 5.06 -1.10
CA LEU A 19 7.23 5.43 0.17
C LEU A 19 7.94 4.26 0.85
N ALA A 20 7.33 3.07 0.84
CA ALA A 20 7.92 1.86 1.41
C ALA A 20 9.19 1.44 0.64
N ALA A 21 9.17 1.50 -0.70
CA ALA A 21 10.35 1.24 -1.52
C ALA A 21 11.47 2.26 -1.27
N ALA A 22 11.13 3.55 -1.12
CA ALA A 22 12.11 4.58 -0.80
C ALA A 22 12.69 4.42 0.62
N ALA A 23 11.88 4.01 1.58
CA ALA A 23 12.31 3.71 2.94
C ALA A 23 13.27 2.51 2.96
N GLY A 24 12.94 1.41 2.27
CA GLY A 24 13.81 0.25 2.12
C GLY A 24 15.15 0.57 1.46
N TYR A 25 15.19 1.55 0.55
CA TYR A 25 16.44 2.01 -0.07
C TYR A 25 17.32 2.85 0.89
N LEU A 26 16.71 3.50 1.89
CA LEU A 26 17.40 4.36 2.86
C LEU A 26 17.88 3.60 4.11
N THR A 27 17.28 2.44 4.40
CA THR A 27 17.59 1.62 5.58
C THR A 27 18.45 0.41 5.21
N SER A 28 19.67 0.33 5.73
CA SER A 28 20.68 -0.67 5.31
C SER A 28 20.68 -1.98 6.10
N ASN A 29 19.67 -2.27 6.93
CA ASN A 29 19.62 -3.52 7.70
C ASN A 29 18.43 -4.40 7.30
N GLN A 30 18.68 -5.72 7.29
CA GLN A 30 17.78 -6.75 6.77
C GLN A 30 16.40 -6.78 7.45
N ARG A 31 16.31 -6.30 8.70
CA ARG A 31 15.05 -6.23 9.44
C ARG A 31 14.19 -5.05 9.00
N GLU A 32 14.80 -3.93 8.64
CA GLU A 32 14.09 -2.77 8.10
C GLU A 32 13.56 -3.06 6.69
N GLU A 33 14.32 -3.83 5.90
CA GLU A 33 13.88 -4.30 4.59
C GLU A 33 12.67 -5.25 4.70
N GLN A 34 12.70 -6.21 5.64
CA GLN A 34 11.55 -7.08 5.94
C GLN A 34 10.32 -6.30 6.39
N LEU A 35 10.49 -5.32 7.28
CA LEU A 35 9.38 -4.48 7.74
C LEU A 35 8.77 -3.68 6.58
N CYS A 36 9.56 -3.26 5.59
CA CYS A 36 9.01 -2.60 4.39
C CYS A 36 8.14 -3.55 3.57
N PHE A 37 8.56 -4.81 3.38
CA PHE A 37 7.75 -5.79 2.67
C PHE A 37 6.45 -6.10 3.41
N GLU A 38 6.50 -6.33 4.73
CA GLU A 38 5.31 -6.55 5.56
C GLU A 38 4.34 -5.35 5.50
N LEU A 39 4.88 -4.13 5.47
CA LEU A 39 4.07 -2.92 5.34
C LEU A 39 3.31 -2.90 4.01
N ILE A 40 4.00 -3.20 2.89
CA ILE A 40 3.40 -3.26 1.54
C ILE A 40 2.28 -4.30 1.50
N GLU A 41 2.52 -5.48 2.04
CA GLU A 41 1.55 -6.58 2.04
C GLU A 41 0.29 -6.22 2.85
N MET A 42 0.45 -5.59 4.01
CA MET A 42 -0.65 -5.08 4.83
C MET A 42 -1.48 -4.01 4.11
N ILE A 43 -0.82 -3.13 3.36
CA ILE A 43 -1.48 -2.08 2.58
C ILE A 43 -2.34 -2.68 1.46
N GLU A 44 -1.83 -3.70 0.76
CA GLU A 44 -2.58 -4.42 -0.28
C GLU A 44 -3.81 -5.14 0.31
N GLU A 45 -3.66 -5.82 1.45
CA GLU A 45 -4.78 -6.47 2.14
C GLU A 45 -5.89 -5.47 2.52
N ILE A 46 -5.52 -4.32 3.09
CA ILE A 46 -6.49 -3.29 3.49
C ILE A 46 -7.22 -2.74 2.26
N ALA A 47 -6.51 -2.50 1.17
CA ALA A 47 -7.10 -2.05 -0.09
C ALA A 47 -8.09 -3.06 -0.65
N GLN A 48 -7.70 -4.33 -0.68
CA GLN A 48 -8.54 -5.42 -1.18
C GLN A 48 -9.83 -5.54 -0.36
N ARG A 49 -9.72 -5.54 0.97
CA ARG A 49 -10.88 -5.54 1.88
C ARG A 49 -11.78 -4.32 1.69
N GLY A 50 -11.20 -3.16 1.40
CA GLY A 50 -11.97 -1.94 1.10
C GLY A 50 -12.78 -2.06 -0.19
N VAL A 51 -12.22 -2.70 -1.22
CA VAL A 51 -12.93 -2.97 -2.49
C VAL A 51 -14.02 -4.02 -2.29
N GLU A 52 -13.76 -5.08 -1.52
CA GLU A 52 -14.74 -6.12 -1.22
C GLU A 52 -15.94 -5.57 -0.43
N ALA A 53 -15.68 -4.74 0.59
CA ALA A 53 -16.74 -4.11 1.40
C ALA A 53 -17.58 -3.07 0.64
N GLU A 54 -17.07 -2.48 -0.46
CA GLU A 54 -17.87 -1.60 -1.33
C GLU A 54 -18.70 -2.37 -2.39
N ASN A 55 -18.49 -3.68 -2.54
CA ASN A 55 -19.17 -4.53 -3.51
C ASN A 55 -20.26 -5.44 -2.89
N GLU A 56 -20.38 -5.47 -1.55
CA GLU A 56 -21.56 -5.97 -0.81
C GLU A 56 -22.65 -4.91 -0.68
#